data_AF-A0A134C0G1-F1
#
_entry.id   AF-A0A134C0G1-F1
#
_cell.length_a   1.000
_cell.length_b   1.000
_cell.length_c   1.000
_cell.angle_alpha   90.00
_cell.angle_beta   90.00
_cell.angle_gamma   90.00
#
_symmetry.space_group_name_H-M   'P 1'
#
loop_
_entity.id
_entity.type
_entity.pdbx_description
1 polymer ?
#
loop_
_entity_poly.entity_id
_entity_poly.type
_entity_poly.pdbx_seq_one_letter_code
_entity_poly.pdbx_strand_id
1 'polypeptide(L)'
;MYGSDAMAGVLIFHDAPALAKGEMRANVSGEYQSNNSLRDYSLDFAGNQNDFVWNFRFSDKYAGEYQNKYDGKVKNSQYTEKGINTMLGINRSWGYSHLNIDYYYLKPGIVEGERDETTGEFEDETPFQHVKP
;
A
#
# COMPACT_ATOMS: atom_id res chain seq x y z
N MET A 1 0.36 21.36 -11.89
CA MET A 1 -0.69 21.34 -12.93
C MET A 1 -1.24 19.93 -12.94
N TYR A 2 -2.55 19.76 -12.78
CA TYR A 2 -3.19 18.44 -12.79
C TYR A 2 -3.31 17.97 -14.25
N GLY A 3 -3.19 16.66 -14.51
CA GLY A 3 -3.15 16.11 -15.87
C GLY A 3 -4.37 16.49 -16.73
N SER A 4 -4.28 16.26 -18.05
CA SER A 4 -5.26 16.75 -19.03
C SER A 4 -6.70 16.28 -18.82
N ASP A 5 -6.92 15.22 -18.04
CA ASP A 5 -8.21 14.56 -17.86
C ASP A 5 -8.74 14.64 -16.41
N ALA A 6 -8.38 15.70 -15.68
CA ALA A 6 -8.79 15.92 -14.30
C ALA A 6 -10.25 16.42 -14.15
N MET A 7 -11.19 15.96 -14.98
CA MET A 7 -12.59 16.44 -15.01
C MET A 7 -13.39 16.11 -13.74
N ALA A 8 -13.05 15.02 -13.05
CA ALA A 8 -13.69 14.59 -11.79
C ALA A 8 -12.95 15.05 -10.53
N GLY A 9 -11.90 15.89 -10.68
CA GLY A 9 -11.01 16.31 -9.58
C GLY A 9 -9.79 15.41 -9.40
N VAL A 10 -8.86 15.81 -8.53
CA VAL A 10 -7.61 15.07 -8.26
C VAL A 10 -7.33 14.98 -6.76
N LEU A 11 -7.00 13.77 -6.31
CA LEU A 11 -6.39 13.52 -5.02
C LEU A 11 -4.87 13.43 -5.20
N ILE A 12 -4.12 14.25 -4.46
CA ILE A 12 -2.66 14.20 -4.44
C ILE A 12 -2.21 13.77 -3.05
N PHE A 13 -1.36 12.75 -3.02
CA PHE A 13 -0.60 12.39 -1.83
C PHE A 13 0.75 13.10 -1.90
N HIS A 14 1.10 13.77 -0.82
CA HIS A 14 2.40 14.41 -0.66
C HIS A 14 3.27 13.58 0.28
N ASP A 15 4.53 13.44 -0.07
CA ASP A 15 5.51 12.82 0.79
C ASP A 15 5.65 13.58 2.11
N ALA A 16 6.07 12.86 3.15
CA ALA A 16 6.44 13.50 4.39
C ALA A 16 7.61 14.47 4.16
N PRO A 17 7.60 15.66 4.78
CA PRO A 17 8.73 16.57 4.66
C PRO A 17 9.98 15.96 5.28
N ALA A 18 11.15 16.38 4.79
CA ALA A 18 12.42 16.06 5.41
C ALA A 18 12.42 16.45 6.90
N LEU A 19 13.09 15.63 7.73
CA LEU A 19 13.26 15.92 9.15
C LEU A 19 14.09 17.19 9.36
N ALA A 20 14.06 17.75 10.57
CA ALA A 20 14.95 18.87 10.91
C ALA A 20 16.42 18.44 10.83
N LYS A 21 17.31 19.38 10.49
CA LYS A 21 18.75 19.09 10.41
C LYS A 21 19.27 18.63 11.77
N GLY A 22 20.04 17.53 11.76
CA GLY A 22 20.52 16.85 12.95
C GLY A 22 19.62 15.70 13.42
N GLU A 23 18.43 15.54 12.85
CA GLU A 23 17.47 14.52 13.29
C GLU A 23 17.54 13.24 12.47
N MET A 24 17.21 12.14 13.14
CA MET A 24 16.92 10.84 12.57
C MET A 24 15.70 10.27 13.27
N ARG A 25 14.85 9.56 12.52
CA ARG A 25 13.64 8.93 13.05
C ARG A 25 13.46 7.57 12.42
N ALA A 26 13.10 6.60 13.24
CA ALA A 26 12.62 5.30 12.80
C ALA A 26 11.19 5.12 13.29
N ASN A 27 10.29 4.70 12.40
CA ASN A 27 8.92 4.32 12.76
C ASN A 27 8.70 2.85 12.37
N VAL A 28 8.14 2.09 13.30
CA VAL A 28 7.76 0.69 13.08
C VAL A 28 6.31 0.54 13.45
N SER A 29 5.50 -0.04 12.57
CA SER A 29 4.10 -0.31 12.84
C SER A 29 3.72 -1.71 12.42
N GLY A 30 2.78 -2.28 13.15
CA GLY A 30 2.11 -3.51 12.81
C GLY A 30 0.61 -3.36 13.02
N GLU A 31 -0.19 -3.95 12.14
CA GLU A 31 -1.64 -3.94 12.22
C GLU A 31 -2.19 -5.35 12.02
N TYR A 32 -3.23 -5.67 12.79
CA TYR A 32 -4.02 -6.87 12.64
C TYR A 32 -5.51 -6.53 12.59
N GLN A 33 -6.20 -6.95 11.54
CA GLN A 33 -7.65 -6.83 11.45
C GLN A 33 -8.30 -8.20 11.46
N SER A 34 -9.25 -8.42 12.38
CA SER A 34 -9.93 -9.70 12.55
C SER A 34 -10.89 -10.04 11.41
N ASN A 35 -11.46 -9.03 10.74
CA ASN A 35 -12.51 -9.23 9.74
C ASN A 35 -12.06 -10.00 8.50
N ASN A 36 -10.78 -9.86 8.14
CA ASN A 36 -10.17 -10.51 6.98
C ASN A 36 -8.82 -11.17 7.33
N SER A 37 -8.52 -11.29 8.63
CA SER A 37 -7.22 -11.77 9.14
C SER A 37 -6.02 -10.99 8.56
N LEU A 38 -6.20 -9.69 8.28
CA LEU A 38 -5.15 -8.83 7.74
C LEU A 38 -3.95 -8.77 8.68
N ARG A 39 -2.75 -8.81 8.11
CA ARG A 39 -1.48 -8.53 8.75
C ARG A 39 -0.76 -7.50 7.90
N ASP A 40 -0.43 -6.36 8.49
CA ASP A 40 0.35 -5.31 7.85
C ASP A 40 1.55 -4.97 8.74
N TYR A 41 2.69 -4.78 8.10
CA TYR A 41 3.95 -4.39 8.73
C TYR A 41 4.56 -3.25 7.92
N SER A 42 4.99 -2.20 8.60
CA SER A 42 5.71 -1.08 7.98
C SER A 42 6.92 -0.68 8.80
N LEU A 43 8.01 -0.41 8.08
CA LEU A 43 9.28 0.09 8.60
C LEU A 43 9.62 1.36 7.84
N ASP A 44 9.95 2.42 8.56
CA ASP A 44 10.31 3.73 8.02
C ASP A 44 11.55 4.24 8.75
N PHE A 45 12.52 4.72 7.99
CA PHE A 45 13.76 5.27 8.53
C PHE A 45 14.18 6.50 7.73
N ALA A 46 14.12 7.66 8.39
CA ALA A 46 14.43 8.95 7.80
C ALA A 46 15.53 9.67 8.58
N GLY A 47 16.28 10.52 7.88
CA GLY A 47 17.33 11.32 8.48
C GLY A 47 17.65 12.57 7.67
N ASN A 48 18.12 13.59 8.37
CA ASN A 48 18.67 14.81 7.77
C ASN A 48 19.93 15.19 8.54
N GLN A 49 21.08 14.73 8.06
CA GLN A 49 22.37 14.96 8.72
C GLN A 49 23.31 15.77 7.84
N ASN A 50 23.79 16.88 8.39
CA ASN A 50 24.61 17.86 7.69
C ASN A 50 23.92 18.39 6.41
N ASP A 51 24.39 17.91 5.27
CA ASP A 51 23.92 18.29 3.94
C ASP A 51 23.27 17.09 3.23
N PHE A 52 23.11 15.94 3.89
CA PHE A 52 22.53 14.73 3.35
C PHE A 52 21.18 14.43 4.02
N VAL A 53 20.18 14.11 3.21
CA VAL A 53 18.82 13.79 3.65
C VAL A 53 18.37 12.50 2.98
N TRP A 54 17.69 11.64 3.75
CA TRP A 54 17.21 10.37 3.26
C TRP A 54 15.90 9.97 3.93
N ASN A 55 15.13 9.14 3.23
CA ASN A 55 14.03 8.37 3.78
C ASN A 55 14.00 7.00 3.10
N PHE A 56 13.80 5.94 3.88
CA PHE A 56 13.56 4.59 3.39
C PHE A 56 12.34 4.03 4.09
N ARG A 57 11.35 3.59 3.32
CA ARG A 57 10.16 2.93 3.82
C ARG A 57 9.92 1.60 3.10
N PHE A 58 9.57 0.59 3.88
CA PHE A 58 9.13 -0.72 3.42
C PHE A 58 7.79 -1.06 4.07
N SER A 59 6.85 -1.60 3.29
CA SER A 59 5.59 -2.15 3.79
C SER A 59 5.26 -3.50 3.17
N ASP A 60 4.63 -4.37 3.96
CA ASP A 60 4.14 -5.68 3.52
C ASP A 60 2.79 -5.97 4.18
N LYS A 61 1.79 -6.20 3.36
CA LYS A 61 0.40 -6.38 3.77
C LYS A 61 -0.20 -7.61 3.13
N TYR A 62 -0.79 -8.46 3.95
CA TYR A 62 -1.53 -9.64 3.54
C TYR A 62 -2.91 -9.59 4.15
N ALA A 63 -3.96 -9.75 3.35
CA ALA A 63 -5.34 -9.84 3.78
C ALA A 63 -6.00 -11.07 3.17
N GLY A 64 -6.74 -11.83 3.98
CA GLY A 64 -7.64 -12.86 3.49
C GLY A 64 -8.96 -12.28 3.02
N GLU A 65 -9.93 -13.15 2.79
CA GLU A 65 -11.31 -12.77 2.46
C GLU A 65 -11.95 -12.03 3.63
N TYR A 66 -12.56 -10.88 3.36
CA TYR A 66 -13.33 -10.19 4.39
C TYR A 66 -14.68 -10.88 4.60
N GLN A 67 -15.24 -10.71 5.80
CA GLN A 67 -16.60 -11.14 6.10
C GLN A 67 -17.56 -9.94 6.17
N ASN A 68 -18.80 -10.16 5.73
CA ASN A 68 -19.91 -9.25 5.89
C ASN A 68 -21.12 -9.97 6.55
N LYS A 69 -22.14 -9.20 6.95
CA LYS A 69 -23.31 -9.72 7.68
C LYS A 69 -24.21 -10.65 6.85
N TYR A 70 -24.29 -10.43 5.54
CA TYR A 70 -25.27 -11.06 4.65
C TYR A 70 -24.73 -12.33 4.01
N ASP A 71 -23.46 -12.31 3.62
CA ASP A 71 -22.83 -13.35 2.82
C ASP A 71 -21.78 -14.17 3.60
N GLY A 72 -21.48 -13.79 4.84
CA GLY A 72 -20.30 -14.33 5.52
C GLY A 72 -19.04 -13.91 4.78
N LYS A 73 -18.16 -14.87 4.45
CA LYS A 73 -16.93 -14.59 3.71
C LYS A 73 -17.23 -14.24 2.25
N VAL A 74 -16.71 -13.11 1.80
CA VAL A 74 -16.78 -12.71 0.39
C VAL A 74 -15.60 -13.35 -0.34
N LYS A 75 -15.89 -14.38 -1.13
CA LYS A 75 -14.89 -15.14 -1.87
C LYS A 75 -14.09 -14.25 -2.82
N ASN A 76 -12.80 -14.54 -2.96
CA ASN A 76 -11.89 -13.83 -3.85
C ASN A 76 -11.68 -12.33 -3.51
N SER A 77 -11.95 -11.92 -2.27
CA SER A 77 -11.70 -10.54 -1.78
C SER A 77 -10.36 -10.33 -1.08
N GLN A 78 -9.54 -11.38 -0.96
CA GLN A 78 -8.18 -11.34 -0.41
C GLN A 78 -7.25 -10.44 -1.23
N TYR A 79 -6.14 -9.98 -0.65
CA TYR A 79 -5.10 -9.29 -1.42
C TYR A 79 -3.74 -9.35 -0.72
N THR A 80 -2.68 -9.07 -1.48
CA THR A 80 -1.33 -8.86 -0.95
C THR A 80 -0.74 -7.59 -1.56
N GLU A 81 -0.12 -6.76 -0.74
CA GLU A 81 0.52 -5.52 -1.13
C GLU A 81 1.95 -5.47 -0.58
N LYS A 82 2.89 -5.03 -1.42
CA LYS A 82 4.27 -4.75 -1.04
C LYS A 82 4.66 -3.38 -1.55
N GLY A 83 5.26 -2.57 -0.69
CA GLY A 83 5.70 -1.21 -1.00
C GLY A 83 7.14 -0.98 -0.58
N ILE A 84 7.90 -0.30 -1.43
CA ILE A 84 9.20 0.30 -1.08
C ILE A 84 9.19 1.74 -1.59
N ASN A 85 9.51 2.70 -0.72
CA ASN A 85 9.74 4.09 -1.08
C ASN A 85 11.12 4.48 -0.54
N THR A 86 11.93 5.13 -1.37
CA THR A 86 13.26 5.60 -1.01
C THR A 86 13.48 7.00 -1.55
N MET A 87 13.90 7.91 -0.68
CA MET A 87 14.33 9.26 -1.02
C MET A 87 15.78 9.44 -0.58
N LEU A 88 16.63 9.92 -1.48
CA LEU A 88 18.00 10.32 -1.19
C LEU A 88 18.21 11.76 -1.68
N GLY A 89 18.93 12.58 -0.93
CA GLY A 89 19.05 13.97 -1.28
C GLY A 89 20.21 14.71 -0.63
N ILE A 90 20.52 15.85 -1.23
CA ILE A 90 21.56 16.77 -0.76
C ILE A 90 20.98 18.18 -0.63
N ASN A 91 21.20 18.82 0.51
CA ASN A 91 20.83 20.19 0.83
C ASN A 91 22.09 21.07 0.89
N ARG A 92 22.15 22.16 0.11
CA ARG A 92 23.28 23.11 0.05
C ARG A 92 22.78 24.56 0.01
N SER A 93 23.71 25.52 0.00
CA SER A 93 23.39 26.95 -0.08
C SER A 93 22.60 27.35 -1.34
N TRP A 94 22.72 26.57 -2.43
CA TRP A 94 21.99 26.79 -3.68
C TRP A 94 20.59 26.16 -3.71
N GLY A 95 20.18 25.43 -2.67
CA GLY A 95 18.92 24.71 -2.62
C GLY A 95 19.11 23.22 -2.34
N TYR A 96 18.38 22.37 -3.06
CA TYR A 96 18.40 20.92 -2.84
C TYR A 96 18.30 20.12 -4.14
N SER A 97 18.74 18.88 -4.09
CA SER A 97 18.48 17.87 -5.12
C SER A 97 18.04 16.57 -4.45
N HIS A 98 16.88 16.05 -4.83
CA HIS A 98 16.32 14.81 -4.31
C HIS A 98 16.08 13.80 -5.44
N LEU A 99 16.36 12.54 -5.15
CA LEU A 99 16.05 11.38 -5.99
C LEU A 99 15.08 10.49 -5.22
N ASN A 100 13.90 10.27 -5.79
CA ASN A 100 12.89 9.36 -5.26
C ASN A 100 12.84 8.10 -6.11
N ILE A 101 12.75 6.95 -5.45
CA ILE A 101 12.64 5.62 -6.04
C ILE A 101 11.49 4.91 -5.35
N ASP A 102 10.51 4.48 -6.15
CA ASP A 102 9.29 3.86 -5.67
C ASP A 102 9.07 2.51 -6.35
N TYR A 103 8.69 1.52 -5.55
CA TYR A 103 8.25 0.22 -6.01
C TYR A 103 6.95 -0.15 -5.30
N TYR A 104 5.94 -0.48 -6.09
CA TYR A 104 4.64 -0.90 -5.60
C TYR A 104 4.19 -2.15 -6.32
N TYR A 105 3.78 -3.16 -5.54
CA TYR A 105 3.26 -4.41 -6.05
C TYR A 105 1.98 -4.78 -5.31
N LEU A 106 0.90 -4.94 -6.06
CA LEU A 106 -0.41 -5.35 -5.56
C LEU A 106 -0.85 -6.61 -6.31
N LYS A 107 -1.16 -7.65 -5.55
CA LYS A 107 -1.90 -8.82 -6.04
C LYS A 107 -3.30 -8.78 -5.43
N PRO A 108 -4.28 -8.17 -6.11
CA PRO A 108 -5.65 -8.16 -5.63
C PRO A 108 -6.34 -9.48 -5.94
N GLY A 109 -7.26 -9.89 -5.07
CA GLY A 109 -8.37 -10.77 -5.39
C GLY A 109 -9.46 -9.97 -6.12
N ILE A 110 -10.24 -10.64 -6.96
CA ILE A 110 -11.35 -10.03 -7.70
C ILE A 110 -12.59 -10.84 -7.35
N VAL A 111 -13.58 -10.16 -6.76
CA VAL A 111 -14.88 -10.76 -6.43
C VAL A 111 -15.71 -10.86 -7.70
N GLU A 112 -16.08 -12.07 -8.09
CA GLU A 112 -16.80 -12.33 -9.34
C GLU A 112 -18.32 -12.39 -9.13
N GLY A 113 -18.77 -12.76 -7.93
CA GLY A 113 -20.20 -12.72 -7.58
C GLY A 113 -20.99 -13.99 -7.88
N GLU A 114 -20.33 -15.04 -8.35
CA GLU A 114 -20.94 -16.35 -8.60
C GLU A 114 -21.46 -16.97 -7.30
N ARG A 115 -22.66 -17.56 -7.39
CA ARG A 115 -23.45 -17.98 -6.24
C ARG A 115 -24.21 -19.25 -6.56
N ASP A 116 -24.28 -20.12 -5.56
CA ASP A 116 -25.07 -21.34 -5.63
C ASP A 116 -26.56 -20.96 -5.78
N GLU A 117 -27.22 -21.49 -6.83
CA GLU A 117 -28.60 -21.14 -7.17
C GLU A 117 -29.63 -21.55 -6.10
N THR A 118 -29.29 -22.51 -5.23
CA THR A 118 -30.19 -23.05 -4.19
C THR A 118 -30.00 -22.36 -2.84
N THR A 119 -28.75 -22.07 -2.46
CA THR A 119 -28.38 -21.51 -1.16
C THR A 119 -28.12 -20.00 -1.20
N GLY A 120 -27.75 -19.44 -2.36
CA GLY A 120 -27.37 -18.05 -2.54
C GLY A 120 -25.99 -17.67 -1.98
N GLU A 121 -25.25 -18.65 -1.45
CA GLU A 121 -23.88 -18.46 -0.94
C GLU A 121 -22.89 -18.30 -2.09
N PHE A 122 -21.74 -17.65 -1.84
CA PHE A 122 -20.67 -17.55 -2.84
C PHE A 122 -20.10 -18.92 -3.18
N GLU A 123 -19.94 -19.21 -4.47
CA GLU A 123 -19.28 -20.45 -4.90
C GLU A 123 -17.78 -20.41 -4.57
N ASP A 124 -17.23 -21.56 -4.18
CA ASP A 124 -15.78 -21.72 -3.92
C ASP A 124 -15.05 -21.97 -5.25
N GLU A 125 -15.16 -20.97 -6.12
CA GLU A 125 -14.54 -20.93 -7.44
C GLU A 125 -13.04 -20.63 -7.31
N THR A 126 -12.24 -21.25 -8.17
CA THR A 126 -10.81 -20.87 -8.24
C THR A 126 -10.74 -19.47 -8.82
N PRO A 127 -10.23 -18.45 -8.08
CA PRO A 127 -10.15 -17.09 -8.60
C PRO A 127 -9.47 -17.06 -9.97
N PHE A 128 -9.99 -16.30 -10.94
CA PHE A 128 -9.42 -16.23 -12.31
C PHE A 128 -7.92 -15.92 -12.33
N GLN A 129 -7.39 -15.24 -11.30
CA GLN A 129 -5.95 -14.98 -11.15
C GLN A 129 -5.08 -16.24 -10.96
N HIS A 130 -5.68 -17.38 -10.66
CA HIS A 130 -5.00 -18.67 -10.44
C HIS A 130 -5.34 -19.70 -11.51
N VAL A 131 -6.28 -19.40 -12.42
CA VAL A 131 -6.57 -20.24 -13.59
C VAL A 131 -5.38 -20.14 -14.53
N LYS A 132 -4.66 -21.26 -14.71
CA LYS A 132 -3.58 -21.36 -15.70
C LYS A 132 -4.19 -21.35 -17.11
N PRO A 133 -3.60 -20.63 -18.07
CA PRO A 133 -4.05 -20.63 -19.46
C PRO A 133 -3.93 -22.01 -20.11
#